data_AF-A0A1G8BWF8-F1
#
_entry.id   AF-A0A1G8BWF8-F1
#
_cell.length_a   1.000
_cell.length_b   1.000
_cell.length_c   1.000
_cell.angle_alpha   90.00
_cell.angle_beta   90.00
_cell.angle_gamma   90.00
#
_symmetry.space_group_name_H-M   'P 1'
#
loop_
_entity.id
_entity.type
_entity.pdbx_description
1 polymer ?
#
loop_
_entity_poly.entity_id
_entity_poly.type
_entity_poly.pdbx_seq_one_letter_code
_entity_poly.pdbx_strand_id
1 'polypeptide(L)'
;MKFRKSTLLPSLVLLAGVACTLAVAAAPDPAPYKVTDGYKVDPETMKGFRTWRSAACDRCHGPNQEGMVGPSLINSLKTMKKEDFIKTVRDGRLDKGMQSFGNNPAVMENINQLYAYLKGRSDGAITRARVEENK
;
A
#
# COMPACT_ATOMS: atom_id res chain seq x y z
N MET A 1 -42.67 -37.90 -67.61
CA MET A 1 -41.35 -38.15 -66.99
C MET A 1 -40.51 -36.87 -67.00
N LYS A 2 -40.23 -36.29 -65.84
CA LYS A 2 -38.99 -35.55 -65.49
C LYS A 2 -39.13 -35.00 -64.07
N PHE A 3 -38.56 -35.75 -63.12
CA PHE A 3 -38.37 -35.33 -61.74
C PHE A 3 -37.29 -34.23 -61.70
N ARG A 4 -37.59 -33.07 -61.10
CA ARG A 4 -36.57 -32.11 -60.66
C ARG A 4 -36.38 -32.26 -59.16
N LYS A 5 -35.20 -32.75 -58.78
CA LYS A 5 -34.72 -32.84 -57.38
C LYS A 5 -34.42 -31.42 -56.88
N SER A 6 -35.09 -30.99 -55.81
CA SER A 6 -34.76 -29.76 -55.09
C SER A 6 -33.79 -30.12 -53.97
N THR A 7 -32.54 -29.69 -54.09
CA THR A 7 -31.50 -29.87 -53.07
C THR A 7 -31.69 -28.84 -51.96
N LEU A 8 -31.99 -29.32 -50.75
CA LEU A 8 -32.00 -28.54 -49.51
C LEU A 8 -30.56 -28.32 -49.04
N LEU A 9 -30.17 -27.06 -48.79
CA LEU A 9 -28.96 -26.70 -48.04
C LEU A 9 -29.38 -26.34 -46.61
N PRO A 10 -28.83 -27.00 -45.57
CA PRO A 10 -29.05 -26.57 -44.20
C PRO A 10 -28.14 -25.37 -43.91
N SER A 11 -28.73 -24.22 -43.59
CA SER A 11 -27.99 -23.07 -43.05
C SER A 11 -27.54 -23.42 -41.64
N LEU A 12 -26.24 -23.66 -41.48
CA LEU A 12 -25.58 -23.88 -40.20
C LEU A 12 -25.46 -22.53 -39.47
N VAL A 13 -26.39 -22.24 -38.58
CA VAL A 13 -26.31 -21.07 -37.68
C VAL A 13 -25.30 -21.41 -36.57
N LEU A 14 -24.08 -20.90 -36.67
CA LEU A 14 -23.11 -20.91 -35.58
C LEU A 14 -23.57 -19.95 -34.48
N LEU A 15 -24.12 -20.48 -33.38
CA LEU A 15 -24.21 -19.74 -32.11
C LEU A 15 -22.80 -19.67 -31.49
N ALA A 16 -22.13 -18.53 -31.64
CA ALA A 16 -20.93 -18.23 -30.90
C ALA A 16 -21.31 -17.97 -29.43
N GLY A 17 -21.11 -18.98 -28.57
CA GLY A 17 -21.28 -18.85 -27.13
C GLY A 17 -20.29 -17.85 -26.55
N VAL A 18 -20.80 -16.76 -25.99
CA VAL A 18 -20.01 -15.77 -25.24
C VAL A 18 -19.50 -16.44 -23.97
N ALA A 19 -18.21 -16.80 -23.95
CA ALA A 19 -17.53 -17.23 -22.74
C ALA A 19 -17.33 -16.02 -21.83
N CYS A 20 -18.23 -15.86 -20.85
CA CYS A 20 -18.10 -14.86 -19.79
C CYS A 20 -16.99 -15.33 -18.83
N THR A 21 -15.78 -14.83 -19.01
CA THR A 21 -14.67 -15.07 -18.09
C THR A 21 -14.95 -14.29 -16.79
N LEU A 22 -15.31 -15.00 -15.73
CA LEU A 22 -15.35 -14.45 -14.39
C LEU A 22 -13.92 -14.09 -13.97
N ALA A 23 -13.58 -12.80 -14.03
CA ALA A 23 -12.36 -12.29 -13.44
C ALA A 23 -12.45 -12.46 -11.92
N VAL A 24 -11.70 -13.43 -11.38
CA VAL A 24 -11.52 -13.56 -9.93
C VAL A 24 -10.68 -12.37 -9.49
N ALA A 25 -11.32 -11.38 -8.87
CA ALA A 25 -10.61 -10.30 -8.21
C ALA A 25 -9.73 -10.88 -7.11
N ALA A 26 -8.41 -10.70 -7.21
CA ALA A 26 -7.48 -11.08 -6.16
C ALA A 26 -7.85 -10.34 -4.87
N ALA A 27 -7.91 -11.07 -3.75
CA ALA A 27 -8.09 -10.45 -2.45
C ALA A 27 -6.94 -9.44 -2.21
N PRO A 28 -7.20 -8.29 -1.57
CA PRO A 28 -6.15 -7.35 -1.24
C PRO A 28 -5.13 -8.03 -0.33
N ASP A 29 -3.85 -7.69 -0.52
CA ASP A 29 -2.79 -8.17 0.36
C ASP A 29 -3.10 -7.82 1.82
N PRO A 30 -2.74 -8.70 2.78
CA PRO A 30 -2.95 -8.42 4.18
C PRO A 30 -2.26 -7.12 4.59
N ALA A 31 -2.92 -6.35 5.46
CA ALA A 31 -2.34 -5.11 5.98
C ALA A 31 -0.98 -5.38 6.64
N PRO A 32 0.02 -4.50 6.44
CA PRO A 32 1.37 -4.71 6.97
C PRO A 32 1.49 -4.48 8.48
N TYR A 33 0.38 -4.24 9.17
CA TYR A 33 0.28 -3.91 10.59
C TYR A 33 -0.89 -4.66 11.23
N LYS A 34 -0.84 -4.84 12.55
CA LYS A 34 -1.97 -5.25 13.38
C LYS A 34 -2.20 -4.22 14.47
N VAL A 35 -3.46 -3.86 14.69
CA VAL A 35 -3.85 -2.85 15.68
C VAL A 35 -5.09 -3.30 16.44
N THR A 36 -5.10 -3.03 17.74
CA THR A 36 -6.23 -3.19 18.65
C THR A 36 -6.46 -1.86 19.37
N ASP A 37 -7.72 -1.59 19.70
CA ASP A 37 -8.18 -0.34 20.32
C ASP A 37 -7.76 0.94 19.57
N GLY A 38 -7.34 0.82 18.30
CA GLY A 38 -6.86 1.93 17.47
C GLY A 38 -5.50 2.50 17.86
N TYR A 39 -4.77 1.95 18.84
CA TYR A 39 -3.46 2.47 19.25
C TYR A 39 -2.47 1.44 19.82
N LYS A 40 -2.92 0.22 20.11
CA LYS A 40 -2.03 -0.85 20.54
C LYS A 40 -1.66 -1.68 19.33
N VAL A 41 -0.37 -1.81 19.06
CA VAL A 41 0.14 -2.36 17.80
C VAL A 41 1.01 -3.59 18.06
N ASP A 42 1.14 -4.45 17.07
CA ASP A 42 2.09 -5.57 17.16
C ASP A 42 3.56 -5.10 17.29
N PRO A 43 4.48 -5.97 17.76
CA PRO A 43 5.88 -5.62 17.95
C PRO A 43 6.59 -5.08 16.70
N GLU A 44 6.25 -5.55 15.50
CA GLU A 44 6.87 -5.08 14.26
C GLU A 44 6.40 -3.66 13.92
N THR A 45 5.11 -3.37 14.06
CA THR A 45 4.59 -2.01 13.92
C THR A 45 5.17 -1.07 14.99
N MET A 46 5.39 -1.56 16.21
CA MET A 46 6.03 -0.79 17.29
C MET A 46 7.49 -0.43 16.96
N LYS A 47 8.26 -1.33 16.33
CA LYS A 47 9.60 -0.99 15.80
C LYS A 47 9.52 0.17 14.81
N GLY A 48 8.50 0.19 13.94
CA GLY A 48 8.25 1.28 13.02
C GLY A 48 8.05 2.64 13.69
N PHE A 49 7.21 2.68 14.74
CA PHE A 49 7.05 3.89 15.56
C PHE A 49 8.38 4.33 16.20
N ARG A 50 9.18 3.39 16.71
CA ARG A 50 10.49 3.71 17.31
C ARG A 50 11.45 4.27 16.25
N THR A 51 11.49 3.71 15.04
CA THR A 51 12.28 4.23 13.92
C THR A 51 11.84 5.64 13.52
N TRP A 52 10.53 5.88 13.42
CA TRP A 52 9.98 7.22 13.16
C TRP A 52 10.49 8.25 14.18
N ARG A 53 10.47 7.89 15.47
CA ARG A 53 10.92 8.75 16.57
C ARG A 53 12.43 8.96 16.56
N SER A 54 13.22 7.90 16.39
CA SER A 54 14.68 7.97 16.46
C SER A 54 15.29 8.71 15.27
N ALA A 55 14.69 8.58 14.08
CA ALA A 55 15.14 9.27 12.87
C ALA A 55 14.63 10.73 12.78
N ALA A 56 13.92 11.22 13.80
CA ALA A 56 13.42 12.59 13.89
C ALA A 56 12.59 13.05 12.68
N CYS A 57 11.83 12.11 12.07
CA CYS A 57 11.03 12.38 10.88
C CYS A 57 9.91 13.43 11.15
N ASP A 58 9.50 13.56 12.41
CA ASP A 58 8.50 14.52 12.87
C ASP A 58 8.91 15.99 12.66
N ARG A 59 10.22 16.28 12.61
CA ARG A 59 10.71 17.64 12.41
C ARG A 59 10.29 18.25 11.08
N CYS A 60 10.04 17.41 10.07
CA CYS A 60 9.58 17.87 8.75
C CYS A 60 8.13 17.47 8.48
N HIS A 61 7.72 16.27 8.91
CA HIS A 61 6.41 15.71 8.56
C HIS A 61 5.34 15.88 9.65
N GLY A 62 5.66 16.59 10.74
CA GLY A 62 4.76 16.86 11.86
C GLY A 62 4.72 15.71 12.87
N PRO A 63 4.50 15.99 14.17
CA PRO A 63 4.49 14.98 15.23
C PRO A 63 3.38 13.94 15.06
N ASN A 64 2.29 14.30 14.38
CA ASN A 64 1.18 13.41 14.06
C ASN A 64 1.17 12.95 12.61
N GLN A 65 2.26 13.17 11.85
CA GLN A 65 2.41 12.79 10.43
C GLN A 65 1.45 13.56 9.50
N GLU A 66 0.91 14.66 9.99
CA GLU A 66 -0.06 15.53 9.34
C GLU A 66 0.56 16.42 8.26
N GLY A 67 1.89 16.58 8.26
CA GLY A 67 2.63 17.47 7.38
C GLY A 67 3.02 18.78 8.07
N MET A 68 4.16 19.35 7.66
CA MET A 68 4.64 20.67 8.08
C MET A 68 5.50 21.25 6.95
N VAL A 69 6.83 21.23 7.10
CA VAL A 69 7.78 21.60 6.03
C VAL A 69 7.72 20.55 4.91
N GLY A 70 7.65 19.28 5.30
CA GLY A 70 7.40 18.15 4.41
C GLY A 70 5.91 17.83 4.29
N PRO A 71 5.52 17.06 3.27
CA PRO A 71 4.12 16.72 3.02
C PRO A 71 3.52 15.86 4.15
N SER A 72 2.19 15.85 4.20
CA SER A 72 1.41 14.93 5.03
C SER A 72 1.68 13.49 4.64
N LEU A 73 2.23 12.68 5.55
CA LEU A 73 2.42 11.24 5.30
C LEU A 73 1.09 10.49 5.43
N ILE A 74 0.16 10.98 6.27
CA ILE A 74 -1.20 10.44 6.35
C ILE A 74 -1.88 10.46 4.97
N ASN A 75 -1.73 11.54 4.22
CA ASN A 75 -2.35 11.65 2.89
C ASN A 75 -1.50 10.98 1.80
N SER A 76 -0.18 11.11 1.87
CA SER A 76 0.72 10.56 0.83
C SER A 76 0.63 9.03 0.73
N LEU A 77 0.56 8.32 1.86
CA LEU A 77 0.50 6.85 1.89
C LEU A 77 -0.87 6.24 1.54
N LYS A 78 -1.88 7.08 1.25
CA LYS A 78 -3.15 6.59 0.68
C LYS A 78 -2.97 6.05 -0.73
N THR A 79 -2.07 6.66 -1.50
CA THR A 79 -1.84 6.33 -2.92
C THR A 79 -0.41 5.91 -3.23
N MET A 80 0.54 6.17 -2.33
CA MET A 80 1.94 5.76 -2.50
C MET A 80 2.11 4.26 -2.31
N LYS A 81 2.78 3.61 -3.27
CA LYS A 81 3.17 2.20 -3.15
C LYS A 81 4.34 2.03 -2.17
N LYS A 82 4.46 0.84 -1.60
CA LYS A 82 5.52 0.52 -0.63
C LYS A 82 6.91 0.70 -1.23
N GLU A 83 7.12 0.31 -2.47
CA GLU A 83 8.39 0.41 -3.18
C GLU A 83 8.81 1.88 -3.37
N ASP A 84 7.84 2.74 -3.68
CA ASP A 84 8.05 4.18 -3.82
C ASP A 84 8.37 4.84 -2.48
N PHE A 85 7.75 4.38 -1.39
CA PHE A 85 8.09 4.79 -0.03
C PHE A 85 9.54 4.42 0.30
N ILE A 86 9.93 3.16 0.11
CA ILE A 86 11.29 2.68 0.40
C ILE A 86 12.32 3.46 -0.42
N LYS A 87 12.07 3.63 -1.72
CA LYS A 87 12.95 4.41 -2.61
C LYS A 87 13.07 5.86 -2.15
N THR A 88 11.95 6.50 -1.79
CA THR A 88 11.94 7.89 -1.32
C THR A 88 12.71 8.07 -0.01
N VAL A 89 12.58 7.15 0.95
CA VAL A 89 13.31 7.22 2.22
C VAL A 89 14.81 6.93 2.02
N ARG A 90 15.13 5.91 1.22
CA ARG A 90 16.52 5.53 0.93
C ARG A 90 17.25 6.64 0.19
N ASP A 91 16.67 7.15 -0.90
CA ASP A 91 17.36 8.08 -1.80
C ASP A 91 17.18 9.54 -1.36
N GLY A 92 16.16 9.82 -0.55
CA GLY A 92 15.75 11.18 -0.20
C GLY A 92 15.08 11.92 -1.36
N ARG A 93 14.77 13.19 -1.12
CA ARG A 93 14.38 14.18 -2.15
C ARG A 93 15.18 15.44 -1.91
N LEU A 94 16.45 15.41 -2.29
CA LEU A 94 17.44 16.41 -1.91
C LEU A 94 17.07 17.81 -2.42
N ASP A 95 16.50 17.90 -3.63
CA ASP A 95 16.00 19.15 -4.21
C ASP A 95 14.79 19.73 -3.45
N LYS A 96 14.14 18.92 -2.61
CA LYS A 96 13.02 19.29 -1.72
C LYS A 96 13.43 19.31 -0.25
N GLY A 97 14.71 19.15 0.08
CA GLY A 97 15.22 19.19 1.44
C GLY A 97 15.01 17.92 2.28
N MET A 98 14.46 16.84 1.70
CA MET A 98 14.39 15.54 2.40
C MET A 98 15.72 14.81 2.25
N GLN A 99 16.46 14.63 3.34
CA GLN A 99 17.73 13.90 3.31
C GLN A 99 17.55 12.41 2.92
N SER A 100 18.63 11.81 2.41
CA SER A 100 18.73 10.36 2.21
C SER A 100 18.97 9.65 3.54
N PHE A 101 18.29 8.53 3.75
CA PHE A 101 18.52 7.63 4.89
C PHE A 101 19.18 6.31 4.49
N GLY A 102 19.63 6.15 3.25
CA GLY A 102 20.17 4.90 2.73
C GLY A 102 21.39 4.37 3.49
N ASN A 103 22.17 5.26 4.11
CA ASN A 103 23.33 4.91 4.93
C ASN A 103 23.03 4.92 6.44
N ASN A 104 21.76 5.00 6.85
CA ASN A 104 21.35 4.95 8.26
C ASN A 104 20.80 3.55 8.59
N PRO A 105 21.57 2.68 9.28
CA PRO A 105 21.15 1.31 9.58
C PRO A 105 19.86 1.27 10.40
N ALA A 106 19.70 2.18 11.37
CA ALA A 106 18.50 2.22 12.21
C ALA A 106 17.21 2.46 11.41
N VAL A 107 17.30 3.14 10.27
CA VAL A 107 16.18 3.32 9.34
C VAL A 107 16.07 2.15 8.36
N MET A 108 17.17 1.79 7.69
CA MET A 108 17.11 0.82 6.59
C MET A 108 16.80 -0.61 7.05
N GLU A 109 17.28 -1.02 8.22
CA GLU A 109 16.95 -2.33 8.81
C GLU A 109 15.48 -2.42 9.24
N ASN A 110 14.84 -1.27 9.53
CA ASN A 110 13.46 -1.17 10.00
C ASN A 110 12.52 -0.53 8.96
N ILE A 111 12.93 -0.45 7.69
CA ILE A 111 12.19 0.34 6.68
C ILE A 111 10.78 -0.20 6.42
N ASN A 112 10.61 -1.53 6.49
CA ASN A 112 9.33 -2.19 6.33
C ASN A 112 8.40 -1.93 7.52
N GLN A 113 8.95 -1.92 8.73
CA GLN A 113 8.26 -1.64 9.98
C GLN A 113 7.85 -0.16 10.03
N LEU A 114 8.74 0.75 9.61
CA LEU A 114 8.43 2.16 9.45
C LEU A 114 7.27 2.37 8.48
N TYR A 115 7.28 1.67 7.34
CA TYR A 115 6.16 1.66 6.40
C TYR A 115 4.88 1.16 7.06
N ALA A 116 4.92 0.04 7.80
CA ALA A 116 3.76 -0.53 8.48
C ALA A 116 3.11 0.47 9.44
N TYR A 117 3.90 1.14 10.29
CA TYR A 117 3.42 2.16 11.21
C TYR A 117 2.77 3.35 10.47
N LEU A 118 3.46 3.91 9.48
CA LEU A 118 2.96 5.07 8.73
C LEU A 118 1.74 4.72 7.87
N LYS A 119 1.69 3.50 7.33
CA LYS A 119 0.55 3.00 6.56
C LYS A 119 -0.66 2.81 7.47
N GLY A 120 -0.48 2.24 8.67
CA GLY A 120 -1.54 2.16 9.67
C GLY A 120 -2.08 3.53 10.10
N ARG A 121 -1.22 4.55 10.20
CA ARG A 121 -1.66 5.95 10.41
C ARG A 121 -2.42 6.51 9.21
N SER A 122 -1.96 6.26 8.00
CA SER A 122 -2.58 6.73 6.75
C SER A 122 -3.95 6.10 6.49
N ASP A 123 -4.10 4.82 6.83
CA ASP A 123 -5.33 4.05 6.70
C ASP A 123 -6.34 4.36 7.83
N GLY A 124 -5.94 5.15 8.83
CA GLY A 124 -6.78 5.51 9.98
C GLY A 124 -6.94 4.39 11.02
N ALA A 125 -6.34 3.22 10.79
CA ALA A 125 -6.38 2.10 11.72
C ALA A 125 -5.59 2.38 13.01
N ILE A 126 -4.47 3.10 12.89
CA ILE A 126 -3.76 3.68 14.03
C ILE A 126 -4.21 5.14 14.17
N THR A 127 -4.96 5.41 15.23
CA THR A 127 -5.73 6.66 15.41
C THR A 127 -4.94 7.79 16.08
N ARG A 128 -3.78 7.48 16.67
CA ARG A 128 -2.91 8.46 17.35
C ARG A 128 -1.43 8.16 17.11
N ALA A 129 -0.58 9.17 17.28
CA ALA A 129 0.87 9.05 17.01
C ALA A 129 1.59 8.12 17.97
N ARG A 130 1.38 8.31 19.27
CA ARG A 130 2.01 7.48 20.28
C ARG A 130 1.23 6.17 20.42
N VAL A 131 1.87 5.09 19.99
CA VAL A 131 1.34 3.73 20.09
C VAL A 131 1.91 3.01 21.32
N GLU A 132 1.23 1.93 21.69
CA GLU A 132 1.67 0.99 22.72
C GLU A 132 1.85 -0.38 22.07
N GLU A 133 2.76 -1.19 22.59
CA GLU A 133 2.92 -2.56 22.10
C GLU A 133 1.85 -3.46 22.72
N ASN A 134 1.23 -4.31 21.91
CA ASN A 134 0.37 -5.39 22.38
C ASN A 134 1.22 -6.37 23.20
N LYS A 135 0.92 -6.48 24.49
CA LYS A 135 1.51 -7.47 25.40
C LYS A 135 0.80 -8.81 25.28
#